data_AF-A0A1M6UNF4-F1
#
_entry.id   AF-A0A1M6UNF4-F1
#
_cell.length_a   1.000
_cell.length_b   1.000
_cell.length_c   1.000
_cell.angle_alpha   90.00
_cell.angle_beta   90.00
_cell.angle_gamma   90.00
#
_symmetry.space_group_name_H-M   'P 1'
#
loop_
_entity.id
_entity.type
_entity.pdbx_description
1 polymer ?
#
loop_
_entity_poly.entity_id
_entity_poly.type
_entity_poly.pdbx_seq_one_letter_code
_entity_poly.pdbx_strand_id
1 'polypeptide(L)'
;MTAEKLPDRFEKDFFKHESQQRSWDDLVVGEVYDTEPFEVTPERIQLYVEGTEDYNPFFTDEEAAKNSQFGGLIAPPTILTPIVFAAVPPDSWVKMPGAINPGQRWEFGVPVRPGDTIYCHIKLRDKYIKRGKKYAMSEMHITNQNDEFVCRWTGGLVLQFQGNEEMKNR
;
A
#
# COMPACT_ATOMS: atom_id res chain seq x y z
N MET A 1 29.55 9.71 -3.14
CA MET A 1 28.29 8.95 -2.93
C MET A 1 28.13 8.02 -4.11
N THR A 2 28.50 6.76 -3.95
CA THR A 2 28.19 5.72 -4.94
C THR A 2 26.68 5.55 -4.94
N ALA A 3 26.02 5.86 -6.05
CA ALA A 3 24.61 5.55 -6.23
C ALA A 3 24.44 4.05 -5.99
N GLU A 4 23.77 3.69 -4.90
CA GLU A 4 23.52 2.30 -4.57
C GLU A 4 22.65 1.73 -5.70
N LYS A 5 23.24 0.82 -6.48
CA LYS A 5 22.55 0.25 -7.63
C LYS A 5 21.39 -0.58 -7.09
N LEU A 6 20.16 -0.18 -7.41
CA LEU A 6 18.97 -0.96 -7.04
C LEU A 6 19.21 -2.43 -7.42
N PRO A 7 18.96 -3.40 -6.51
CA PRO A 7 19.08 -4.82 -6.77
C PRO A 7 18.47 -5.25 -8.12
N ASP A 8 19.10 -6.16 -8.84
CA ASP A 8 18.66 -6.57 -10.19
C ASP A 8 17.25 -7.21 -10.23
N ARG A 9 16.69 -7.55 -9.05
CA ARG A 9 15.29 -8.00 -8.89
C ARG A 9 14.24 -6.90 -9.12
N PHE A 10 14.65 -5.63 -9.16
CA PHE A 10 13.71 -4.53 -9.38
C PHE A 10 13.40 -4.41 -10.87
N GLU A 11 12.15 -4.70 -11.23
CA GLU A 11 11.61 -4.37 -12.54
C GLU A 11 11.66 -2.84 -12.73
N LYS A 12 12.21 -2.41 -13.87
CA LYS A 12 12.45 -0.99 -14.19
C LYS A 12 11.51 -0.47 -15.25
N ASP A 13 10.88 -1.37 -16.01
CA ASP A 13 9.82 -1.02 -16.93
C ASP A 13 8.50 -0.88 -16.17
N PHE A 14 8.17 0.36 -15.84
CA PHE A 14 6.93 0.72 -15.16
C PHE A 14 5.67 0.38 -15.99
N PHE A 15 5.80 0.28 -17.31
CA PHE A 15 4.72 0.01 -18.24
C PHE A 15 4.59 -1.48 -18.59
N LYS A 16 5.45 -2.35 -18.08
CA LYS A 16 5.50 -3.79 -18.39
C LYS A 16 4.14 -4.50 -18.33
N HIS A 17 3.29 -4.11 -17.39
CA HIS A 17 1.99 -4.74 -17.14
C HIS A 17 0.81 -3.90 -17.64
N GLU A 18 1.03 -2.79 -18.34
CA GLU A 18 -0.02 -1.84 -18.71
C GLU A 18 -1.16 -2.46 -19.51
N SER A 19 -0.85 -3.40 -20.42
CA SER A 19 -1.82 -4.03 -21.31
C SER A 19 -2.73 -5.02 -20.59
N GLN A 20 -2.34 -5.43 -19.39
CA GLN A 20 -3.09 -6.33 -18.51
C GLN A 20 -3.91 -5.55 -17.48
N GLN A 21 -3.57 -4.27 -17.26
CA GLN A 21 -4.25 -3.44 -16.28
C GLN A 21 -5.66 -3.07 -16.76
N ARG A 22 -6.61 -3.23 -15.86
CA ARG A 22 -8.01 -2.86 -16.11
C ARG A 22 -8.15 -1.35 -16.23
N SER A 23 -8.89 -0.90 -17.25
CA SER A 23 -9.24 0.50 -17.40
C SER A 23 -10.26 0.91 -16.33
N TRP A 24 -10.45 2.22 -16.14
CA TRP A 24 -11.50 2.72 -15.27
C TRP A 24 -12.90 2.29 -15.72
N ASP A 25 -13.11 2.10 -17.03
CA ASP A 25 -14.38 1.66 -17.58
C ASP A 25 -14.68 0.21 -17.18
N ASP A 26 -13.64 -0.63 -17.06
CA ASP A 26 -13.74 -2.04 -16.65
C ASP A 26 -13.97 -2.23 -15.15
N LEU A 27 -13.78 -1.19 -14.32
CA LEU A 27 -14.01 -1.27 -12.88
C LEU A 27 -15.50 -1.31 -12.55
N VAL A 28 -15.91 -2.23 -11.67
CA VAL A 28 -17.29 -2.48 -11.26
C VAL A 28 -17.44 -2.15 -9.77
N VAL A 29 -18.24 -1.13 -9.44
CA VAL A 29 -18.47 -0.76 -8.03
C VAL A 29 -19.05 -1.94 -7.25
N GLY A 30 -18.49 -2.21 -6.07
CA GLY A 30 -18.86 -3.33 -5.21
C GLY A 30 -17.96 -4.56 -5.35
N GLU A 31 -17.12 -4.63 -6.38
CA GLU A 31 -16.09 -5.67 -6.52
C GLU A 31 -15.14 -5.70 -5.33
N VAL A 32 -14.71 -6.91 -4.97
CA VAL A 32 -13.81 -7.18 -3.85
C VAL A 32 -12.63 -8.00 -4.35
N TYR A 33 -11.42 -7.66 -3.88
CA TYR A 33 -10.19 -8.41 -4.15
C TYR A 33 -9.41 -8.61 -2.87
N ASP A 34 -8.84 -9.80 -2.76
CA ASP A 34 -7.88 -10.12 -1.72
C ASP A 34 -6.48 -9.87 -2.27
N THR A 35 -5.60 -9.34 -1.43
CA THR A 35 -4.18 -9.26 -1.75
C THR A 35 -3.47 -10.52 -1.30
N GLU A 36 -2.26 -10.75 -1.82
CA GLU A 36 -1.38 -11.78 -1.25
C GLU A 36 -1.08 -11.46 0.22
N PRO A 37 -1.04 -12.46 1.12
CA PRO A 37 -0.64 -12.23 2.51
C PRO A 37 0.80 -11.69 2.57
N PHE A 38 1.05 -10.78 3.50
CA PHE A 38 2.38 -10.16 3.63
C PHE A 38 2.91 -10.25 5.07
N GLU A 39 4.01 -10.96 5.25
CA GLU A 39 4.70 -11.07 6.55
C GLU A 39 5.55 -9.83 6.84
N VAL A 40 5.33 -9.24 8.01
CA VAL A 40 6.04 -8.07 8.52
C VAL A 40 7.16 -8.53 9.44
N THR A 41 8.34 -8.74 8.87
CA THR A 41 9.52 -9.15 9.64
C THR A 41 10.18 -7.96 10.35
N PRO A 42 10.97 -8.18 11.42
CA PRO A 42 11.75 -7.14 12.08
C PRO A 42 12.66 -6.35 11.10
N GLU A 43 13.28 -7.04 10.15
CA GLU A 43 14.19 -6.42 9.16
C GLU A 43 13.45 -5.44 8.25
N ARG A 44 12.20 -5.74 7.88
CA ARG A 44 11.38 -4.83 7.07
C ARG A 44 10.99 -3.58 7.85
N ILE A 45 10.69 -3.72 9.15
CA ILE A 45 10.42 -2.59 10.04
C ILE A 45 11.68 -1.72 10.13
N GLN A 46 12.84 -2.32 10.34
CA GLN A 46 14.12 -1.60 10.39
C GLN A 46 14.40 -0.85 9.09
N LEU A 47 14.29 -1.50 7.93
CA LEU A 47 14.49 -0.85 6.63
C LEU A 47 13.53 0.32 6.40
N TYR A 48 12.28 0.21 6.87
CA TYR A 48 11.31 1.30 6.79
C TYR A 48 11.71 2.46 7.70
N VAL A 49 12.09 2.19 8.95
CA VAL A 49 12.56 3.19 9.92
C VAL A 49 13.79 3.92 9.38
N GLU A 50 14.79 3.18 8.88
CA GLU A 50 15.99 3.78 8.28
C GLU A 50 15.65 4.63 7.07
N GLY A 51 14.78 4.15 6.17
CA GLY A 51 14.38 4.88 4.97
C GLY A 51 13.49 6.10 5.21
N THR A 52 12.82 6.18 6.36
CA THR A 52 11.95 7.31 6.74
C THR A 52 12.56 8.21 7.80
N GLU A 53 13.68 7.81 8.40
CA GLU A 53 14.35 8.46 9.53
C GLU A 53 13.45 8.62 10.78
N ASP A 54 12.37 7.84 10.90
CA ASP A 54 11.48 7.84 12.06
C ASP A 54 11.96 6.84 13.13
N TYR A 55 12.98 7.24 13.88
CA TYR A 55 13.59 6.44 14.95
C TYR A 55 12.81 6.47 16.28
N ASN A 56 11.49 6.55 16.24
CA ASN A 56 10.69 6.44 17.45
C ASN A 56 11.03 5.15 18.21
N PRO A 57 11.35 5.23 19.52
CA PRO A 57 11.81 4.08 20.30
C PRO A 57 10.81 2.93 20.35
N PHE A 58 9.52 3.16 20.11
CA PHE A 58 8.52 2.08 20.05
C PHE A 58 8.70 1.13 18.85
N PHE A 59 9.49 1.53 17.86
CA PHE A 59 9.80 0.74 16.66
C PHE A 59 11.17 0.05 16.73
N THR A 60 12.06 0.51 17.62
CA THR A 60 13.49 0.16 17.59
C THR A 60 14.07 -0.30 18.92
N ASP A 61 13.45 0.03 20.06
CA ASP A 61 13.94 -0.28 21.41
C ASP A 61 12.94 -1.18 22.13
N GLU A 62 13.33 -2.45 22.33
CA GLU A 62 12.50 -3.45 22.99
C GLU A 62 12.15 -3.09 24.43
N GLU A 63 13.07 -2.50 25.20
CA GLU A 63 12.82 -2.15 26.60
C GLU A 63 11.88 -0.96 26.69
N ALA A 64 12.08 0.07 25.86
CA ALA A 64 11.19 1.22 25.80
C ALA A 64 9.79 0.80 25.35
N ALA A 65 9.68 -0.05 24.33
CA ALA A 65 8.39 -0.52 23.82
C ALA A 65 7.67 -1.44 24.83
N LYS A 66 8.40 -2.33 25.51
CA LYS A 66 7.86 -3.21 26.57
C LYS A 66 7.30 -2.43 27.75
N ASN A 67 7.95 -1.32 28.12
CA ASN A 67 7.52 -0.45 29.20
C ASN A 67 6.47 0.60 28.77
N SER A 68 6.03 0.59 27.51
CA SER A 68 4.98 1.45 26.98
C SER A 68 3.60 0.78 27.05
N GLN A 69 2.54 1.52 26.68
CA GLN A 69 1.20 0.96 26.51
C GLN A 69 1.12 -0.17 25.47
N PHE A 70 2.11 -0.28 24.58
CA PHE A 70 2.16 -1.31 23.56
C PHE A 70 2.71 -2.64 24.08
N GLY A 71 3.39 -2.70 25.22
CA GLY A 71 3.88 -3.95 25.80
C GLY A 71 4.92 -4.71 24.96
N GLY A 72 5.50 -4.06 23.94
CA GLY A 72 6.47 -4.63 23.01
C GLY A 72 6.52 -3.83 21.70
N LEU A 73 7.49 -4.15 20.85
CA LEU A 73 7.71 -3.45 19.58
C LEU A 73 6.45 -3.44 18.70
N ILE A 74 6.26 -2.32 18.01
CA ILE A 74 5.24 -2.14 16.98
C ILE A 74 5.91 -1.61 15.70
N ALA A 75 5.26 -1.77 14.56
CA ALA A 75 5.71 -1.16 13.32
C ALA A 75 5.21 0.30 13.20
N PRO A 76 5.93 1.18 12.49
CA PRO A 76 5.42 2.49 12.09
C PRO A 76 4.07 2.35 11.38
N PRO A 77 3.00 3.05 11.79
CA PRO A 77 1.66 2.82 11.24
C PRO A 77 1.58 2.94 9.71
N THR A 78 2.39 3.83 9.13
CA THR A 78 2.43 4.11 7.68
C THR A 78 3.15 3.04 6.85
N ILE A 79 3.79 2.04 7.47
CA ILE A 79 4.40 0.88 6.79
C ILE A 79 3.36 0.08 5.98
N LEU A 80 2.07 0.20 6.31
CA LEU A 80 0.98 -0.42 5.56
C LEU A 80 0.93 0.03 4.09
N THR A 81 1.44 1.23 3.75
CA THR A 81 1.48 1.70 2.35
C THR A 81 2.33 0.77 1.48
N PRO A 82 3.66 0.64 1.70
CA PRO A 82 4.47 -0.25 0.87
C PRO A 82 4.05 -1.72 0.98
N ILE A 83 3.49 -2.17 2.11
CA ILE A 83 2.95 -3.53 2.28
C ILE A 83 1.81 -3.79 1.30
N VAL A 84 0.78 -2.94 1.28
CA VAL A 84 -0.36 -3.11 0.37
C VAL A 84 0.09 -3.06 -1.09
N PHE A 85 1.00 -2.14 -1.45
CA PHE A 85 1.54 -2.08 -2.80
C PHE A 85 2.37 -3.30 -3.18
N ALA A 86 3.07 -3.93 -2.23
CA ALA A 86 3.77 -5.18 -2.48
C ALA A 86 2.79 -6.36 -2.67
N ALA A 87 1.68 -6.36 -1.93
CA ALA A 87 0.70 -7.43 -1.87
C ALA A 87 -0.31 -7.44 -3.03
N VAL A 88 -0.60 -6.29 -3.65
CA VAL A 88 -1.51 -6.24 -4.83
C VAL A 88 -0.84 -6.83 -6.09
N PRO A 89 -1.57 -7.57 -6.92
CA PRO A 89 -1.08 -8.06 -8.21
C PRO A 89 -0.54 -6.93 -9.12
N PRO A 90 0.47 -7.19 -9.98
CA PRO A 90 1.04 -6.16 -10.88
C PRO A 90 0.05 -5.52 -11.85
N ASP A 91 -0.99 -6.24 -12.25
CA ASP A 91 -2.07 -5.82 -13.16
C ASP A 91 -3.24 -5.11 -12.43
N SER A 92 -3.14 -4.91 -11.11
CA SER A 92 -4.13 -4.15 -10.34
C SER A 92 -4.17 -2.69 -10.78
N TRP A 93 -5.37 -2.12 -10.88
CA TRP A 93 -5.58 -0.69 -11.14
C TRP A 93 -4.94 0.22 -10.08
N VAL A 94 -4.65 -0.32 -8.88
CA VAL A 94 -3.91 0.39 -7.82
C VAL A 94 -2.46 0.70 -8.25
N LYS A 95 -1.90 -0.11 -9.16
CA LYS A 95 -0.56 0.06 -9.75
C LYS A 95 -0.58 0.75 -11.12
N MET A 96 -1.69 1.37 -11.50
CA MET A 96 -1.80 2.04 -12.81
C MET A 96 -0.74 3.15 -12.96
N PRO A 97 0.02 3.17 -14.07
CA PRO A 97 0.95 4.24 -14.33
C PRO A 97 0.31 5.63 -14.29
N GLY A 98 1.02 6.62 -13.74
CA GLY A 98 0.51 7.99 -13.64
C GLY A 98 -0.74 8.16 -12.78
N ALA A 99 -1.13 7.15 -12.01
CA ALA A 99 -2.22 7.28 -11.05
C ALA A 99 -1.86 8.31 -9.97
N ILE A 100 -2.80 9.19 -9.64
CA ILE A 100 -2.61 10.22 -8.61
C ILE A 100 -3.51 9.91 -7.42
N ASN A 101 -2.93 9.84 -6.23
CA ASN A 101 -3.69 9.78 -4.97
C ASN A 101 -4.35 11.15 -4.69
N PRO A 102 -5.70 11.28 -4.74
CA PRO A 102 -6.40 12.53 -4.51
C PRO A 102 -6.71 12.78 -3.03
N GLY A 103 -6.29 11.89 -2.14
CA GLY A 103 -6.60 11.91 -0.71
C GLY A 103 -6.95 10.54 -0.17
N GLN A 104 -6.70 10.37 1.13
CA GLN A 104 -6.97 9.13 1.86
C GLN A 104 -7.27 9.41 3.33
N ARG A 105 -7.99 8.49 3.96
CA ARG A 105 -8.30 8.44 5.38
C ARG A 105 -7.95 7.06 5.91
N TRP A 106 -7.23 7.04 7.02
CA TRP A 106 -6.83 5.82 7.69
C TRP A 106 -7.45 5.80 9.09
N GLU A 107 -7.99 4.66 9.48
CA GLU A 107 -8.58 4.42 10.80
C GLU A 107 -7.90 3.18 11.37
N PHE A 108 -7.01 3.38 12.35
CA PHE A 108 -6.18 2.32 12.91
C PHE A 108 -6.90 1.58 14.05
N GLY A 109 -6.68 0.28 14.11
CA GLY A 109 -7.09 -0.61 15.20
C GLY A 109 -5.88 -1.04 16.03
N VAL A 110 -5.60 -2.34 16.08
CA VAL A 110 -4.41 -2.88 16.76
C VAL A 110 -3.13 -2.51 15.99
N PRO A 111 -2.00 -2.28 16.68
CA PRO A 111 -0.74 -2.02 16.02
C PRO A 111 -0.22 -3.30 15.35
N VAL A 112 0.44 -3.13 14.20
CA VAL A 112 1.20 -4.21 13.55
C VAL A 112 2.45 -4.50 14.37
N ARG A 113 2.77 -5.78 14.55
CA ARG A 113 3.95 -6.24 15.29
C ARG A 113 4.93 -6.99 14.39
N PRO A 114 6.22 -7.06 14.77
CA PRO A 114 7.14 -7.97 14.12
C PRO A 114 6.62 -9.42 14.18
N GLY A 115 6.57 -10.08 13.03
CA GLY A 115 6.03 -11.43 12.85
C GLY A 115 4.55 -11.48 12.44
N ASP A 116 3.84 -10.35 12.40
CA ASP A 116 2.46 -10.35 11.90
C ASP A 116 2.40 -10.64 10.41
N THR A 117 1.40 -11.39 10.00
CA THR A 117 1.01 -11.54 8.59
C THR A 117 -0.21 -10.69 8.31
N ILE A 118 -0.08 -9.77 7.37
CA ILE A 118 -1.11 -8.79 7.03
C ILE A 118 -1.92 -9.27 5.83
N TYR A 119 -3.24 -9.19 5.96
CA TYR A 119 -4.23 -9.48 4.92
C TYR A 119 -4.97 -8.19 4.57
N CYS A 120 -5.21 -7.95 3.28
CA CYS A 120 -5.92 -6.78 2.81
C CYS A 120 -7.06 -7.18 1.88
N HIS A 121 -8.27 -6.76 2.25
CA HIS A 121 -9.48 -6.92 1.45
C HIS A 121 -9.86 -5.57 0.87
N ILE A 122 -9.69 -5.41 -0.44
CA ILE A 122 -9.96 -4.15 -1.15
C ILE A 122 -11.34 -4.21 -1.76
N LYS A 123 -12.20 -3.26 -1.43
CA LYS A 123 -13.52 -3.09 -2.04
C LYS A 123 -13.61 -1.78 -2.81
N LEU A 124 -13.96 -1.84 -4.09
CA LEU A 124 -14.27 -0.62 -4.85
C LEU A 124 -15.61 -0.07 -4.38
N ARG A 125 -15.60 1.16 -3.86
CA ARG A 125 -16.77 1.81 -3.26
C ARG A 125 -17.46 2.76 -4.22
N ASP A 126 -16.71 3.42 -5.10
CA ASP A 126 -17.26 4.39 -6.04
C ASP A 126 -16.34 4.57 -7.25
N LYS A 127 -16.92 5.02 -8.37
CA LYS A 127 -16.16 5.55 -9.51
C LYS A 127 -16.94 6.70 -10.16
N TYR A 128 -16.28 7.81 -10.44
CA TYR A 128 -16.92 8.98 -11.05
C TYR A 128 -15.96 9.81 -11.90
N ILE A 129 -16.54 10.68 -12.73
CA ILE A 129 -15.79 11.68 -13.51
C ILE A 129 -15.97 13.05 -12.88
N LYS A 130 -14.87 13.74 -12.59
CA LYS A 130 -14.89 15.13 -12.09
C LYS A 130 -13.84 15.95 -12.81
N ARG A 131 -14.26 17.05 -13.43
CA ARG A 131 -13.38 17.94 -14.23
C ARG A 131 -12.59 17.17 -15.30
N GLY A 132 -13.25 16.25 -15.99
CA GLY A 132 -12.65 15.41 -17.04
C GLY A 132 -11.70 14.31 -16.53
N LYS A 133 -11.52 14.16 -15.21
CA LYS A 133 -10.66 13.14 -14.61
C LYS A 133 -11.47 11.97 -14.07
N LYS A 134 -10.99 10.75 -14.30
CA LYS A 134 -11.62 9.49 -13.89
C LYS A 134 -11.12 9.07 -12.50
N TYR A 135 -12.00 9.07 -11.51
CA TYR A 135 -11.73 8.72 -10.11
C TYR A 135 -12.23 7.31 -9.81
N ALA A 136 -11.43 6.51 -9.11
CA ALA A 136 -11.82 5.25 -8.51
C ALA A 136 -11.56 5.32 -7.00
N MET A 137 -12.57 5.05 -6.18
CA MET A 137 -12.51 5.12 -4.72
C MET A 137 -12.69 3.73 -4.13
N SER A 138 -11.80 3.34 -3.23
CA SER A 138 -11.82 2.05 -2.54
C SER A 138 -11.79 2.22 -1.02
N GLU A 139 -12.24 1.17 -0.35
CA GLU A 139 -12.01 0.95 1.07
C GLU A 139 -11.27 -0.38 1.21
N MET A 140 -10.22 -0.38 2.00
CA MET A 140 -9.43 -1.55 2.33
C MET A 140 -9.68 -1.91 3.79
N HIS A 141 -10.01 -3.17 4.04
CA HIS A 141 -10.08 -3.73 5.38
C HIS A 141 -8.83 -4.59 5.61
N ILE A 142 -8.01 -4.19 6.58
CA ILE A 142 -6.71 -4.78 6.84
C ILE A 142 -6.73 -5.48 8.20
N THR A 143 -6.34 -6.74 8.23
CA THR A 143 -6.29 -7.60 9.41
C THR A 143 -4.94 -8.31 9.54
N ASN A 144 -4.66 -8.87 10.72
CA ASN A 144 -3.52 -9.76 10.94
C ASN A 144 -3.95 -11.25 10.90
N GLN A 145 -3.02 -12.16 11.16
CA GLN A 145 -3.23 -13.62 11.22
C GLN A 145 -4.21 -14.10 12.29
N ASN A 146 -4.58 -13.24 13.25
CA ASN A 146 -5.54 -13.54 14.32
C ASN A 146 -6.92 -12.94 14.02
N ASP A 147 -7.18 -12.47 12.79
CA ASP A 147 -8.37 -11.73 12.39
C ASP A 147 -8.60 -10.42 13.17
N GLU A 148 -7.55 -9.88 13.80
CA GLU A 148 -7.64 -8.61 14.51
C GLU A 148 -7.65 -7.44 13.52
N PHE A 149 -8.52 -6.46 13.77
CA PHE A 149 -8.61 -5.26 12.95
C PHE A 149 -7.37 -4.38 13.10
N VAL A 150 -6.58 -4.26 12.03
CA VAL A 150 -5.35 -3.45 12.00
C VAL A 150 -5.64 -2.04 11.47
N CYS A 151 -6.30 -1.94 10.32
CA CYS A 151 -6.56 -0.65 9.69
C CYS A 151 -7.74 -0.72 8.71
N ARG A 152 -8.51 0.35 8.66
CA ARG A 152 -9.41 0.65 7.54
C ARG A 152 -8.83 1.82 6.76
N TRP A 153 -8.48 1.58 5.51
CA TRP A 153 -7.92 2.59 4.63
C TRP A 153 -8.94 2.92 3.54
N THR A 154 -9.52 4.11 3.61
CA THR A 154 -10.39 4.65 2.55
C THR A 154 -9.60 5.63 1.71
N GLY A 155 -9.62 5.49 0.40
CA GLY A 155 -8.87 6.35 -0.50
C GLY A 155 -9.25 6.12 -1.94
N GLY A 156 -8.53 6.74 -2.86
CA GLY A 156 -8.78 6.50 -4.27
C GLY A 156 -7.60 6.87 -5.15
N LEU A 157 -7.80 6.70 -6.44
CA LEU A 157 -6.84 7.09 -7.45
C LEU A 157 -7.57 7.82 -8.58
N VAL A 158 -6.89 8.82 -9.12
CA VAL A 158 -7.21 9.37 -10.44
C VAL A 158 -6.48 8.52 -11.48
N LEU A 159 -7.25 7.79 -12.28
CA LEU A 159 -6.74 6.84 -13.27
C LEU A 159 -6.54 7.53 -14.61
N GLN A 160 -5.31 7.98 -14.87
CA GLN A 160 -4.99 8.81 -16.03
C GLN A 160 -4.51 7.97 -17.22
N PHE A 161 -3.68 6.97 -16.96
CA PHE A 161 -3.07 6.15 -17.98
C PHE A 161 -3.99 5.00 -18.39
N GLN A 162 -4.83 5.24 -19.40
CA GLN A 162 -5.76 4.26 -19.96
C GLN A 162 -5.45 4.06 -21.44
N GLY A 163 -4.19 3.69 -21.73
CA GLY A 163 -3.66 3.63 -23.10
C GLY A 163 -3.33 5.01 -23.71
N ASN A 164 -3.18 6.05 -22.88
CA ASN A 164 -2.80 7.37 -23.35
C ASN A 164 -1.27 7.45 -23.56
N GLU A 165 -0.83 7.25 -24.80
CA GLU A 165 0.57 7.29 -25.22
C GLU A 165 1.30 8.62 -24.88
N GLU A 166 0.58 9.74 -24.73
CA GLU A 166 1.20 11.02 -24.36
C GLU A 166 1.84 11.00 -22.96
N MET A 167 1.45 10.05 -22.09
CA MET A 167 2.02 9.89 -20.76
C MET A 167 3.26 8.98 -20.71
N LYS A 168 3.60 8.24 -21.78
CA LYS A 168 4.83 7.44 -21.82
C LYS A 168 6.10 8.28 -21.99
N ASN A 169 5.95 9.52 -22.45
CA ASN A 169 7.04 10.43 -22.83
C ASN A 169 7.18 11.65 -21.90
N ARG A 170 6.50 11.67 -20.75
CA ARG A 170 6.57 12.72 -19.73
C ARG A 170 7.38 12.28 -18.53
#